data_AF-A0A1M3U077-F1
#
_entry.id   AF-A0A1M3U077-F1
#
_cell.length_a   1.000
_cell.length_b   1.000
_cell.length_c   1.000
_cell.angle_alpha   90.00
_cell.angle_beta   90.00
_cell.angle_gamma   90.00
#
_symmetry.space_group_name_H-M   'P 1'
#
loop_
_entity.id
_entity.type
_entity.pdbx_description
1 polymer ?
#
loop_
_entity_poly.entity_id
_entity_poly.type
_entity_poly.pdbx_seq_one_letter_code
_entity_poly.pdbx_strand_id
1 'polypeptide(L)'
;MSSQKVYLDHLLLQFSKEEFESPSKWLTDHFTIIEGGTHAGGLSRNKLIIFPDGTYLELLNWITKPENWRDRPGDFALTSLAPVSAEDNHDRIVKALDTISDDSLGVTYSQPIDGGRQTPSGVDIRWKLLKARYSDTQPTTPDLHPRGRTDAPFFCHDVTDRVLRVPYDQSSVVDHPSGATGIAGIELLVPKDRLQSYVALYTCIVGASPRLSTTEAEFELKAPGSLDFSGVLRIRAATSENDDQYLREKGIGISSLIIRSKAIGDFRFPVSDYLH
;
A
#
# COMPACT_ATOMS: atom_id res chain seq x y z
N MET A 1 -10.95 16.96 -14.96
CA MET A 1 -11.23 17.10 -13.51
C MET A 1 -10.94 15.75 -12.88
N SER A 2 -10.18 15.70 -11.79
CA SER A 2 -9.66 14.47 -11.20
C SER A 2 -10.78 13.43 -11.00
N SER A 3 -10.71 12.36 -11.80
CA SER A 3 -11.69 11.27 -11.87
C SER A 3 -11.25 10.04 -11.07
N GLN A 4 -10.29 10.20 -10.14
CA GLN A 4 -9.81 9.10 -9.31
C GLN A 4 -11.00 8.45 -8.59
N LYS A 5 -11.04 7.11 -8.59
CA LYS A 5 -12.10 6.33 -7.92
C LYS A 5 -11.66 5.79 -6.56
N VAL A 6 -10.38 5.95 -6.25
CA VAL A 6 -9.71 5.36 -5.11
C VAL A 6 -8.74 6.37 -4.49
N TYR A 7 -8.31 6.09 -3.28
CA TYR A 7 -7.48 6.93 -2.43
C TYR A 7 -6.32 6.10 -1.89
N LEU A 8 -5.19 6.74 -1.60
CA LEU A 8 -4.07 6.07 -0.98
C LEU A 8 -4.39 5.77 0.49
N ASP A 9 -4.37 4.51 0.92
CA ASP A 9 -4.75 4.15 2.30
C ASP A 9 -3.52 4.06 3.21
N HIS A 10 -2.64 3.10 2.96
CA HIS A 10 -1.42 2.90 3.73
C HIS A 10 -0.37 2.10 2.98
N LEU A 11 0.85 2.14 3.47
CA LEU A 11 1.89 1.15 3.18
C LEU A 11 1.94 0.15 4.33
N LEU A 12 2.04 -1.15 4.03
CA LEU A 12 2.24 -2.22 4.99
C LEU A 12 3.68 -2.71 4.91
N LEU A 13 4.35 -2.84 6.06
CA LEU A 13 5.69 -3.39 6.21
C LEU A 13 5.65 -4.53 7.22
N GLN A 14 6.13 -5.72 6.83
CA GLN A 14 6.23 -6.88 7.71
C GLN A 14 7.54 -6.80 8.50
N PHE A 15 7.45 -6.60 9.80
CA PHE A 15 8.58 -6.56 10.71
C PHE A 15 8.86 -7.94 11.30
N SER A 16 10.15 -8.25 11.48
CA SER A 16 10.58 -9.30 12.41
C SER A 16 10.11 -8.99 13.83
N LYS A 17 10.17 -9.99 14.71
CA LYS A 17 9.78 -9.77 16.11
C LYS A 17 10.68 -8.72 16.76
N GLU A 18 11.96 -8.75 16.45
CA GLU A 18 12.99 -7.86 16.98
C GLU A 18 12.74 -6.41 16.54
N GLU A 19 12.55 -6.18 15.24
CA GLU A 19 12.22 -4.85 14.70
C GLU A 19 10.90 -4.33 15.27
N PHE A 20 9.90 -5.22 15.45
CA PHE A 20 8.61 -4.83 15.98
C PHE A 20 8.70 -4.39 17.44
N GLU A 21 9.36 -5.17 18.29
CA GLU A 21 9.52 -4.83 19.71
C GLU A 21 10.43 -3.62 19.90
N SER A 22 11.48 -3.50 19.09
CA SER A 22 12.45 -2.39 19.16
C SER A 22 12.64 -1.74 17.78
N PRO A 23 11.73 -0.85 17.36
CA PRO A 23 11.87 -0.11 16.11
C PRO A 23 13.20 0.63 16.05
N SER A 24 13.79 0.72 14.84
CA SER A 24 15.09 1.33 14.65
C SER A 24 15.13 2.78 15.14
N LYS A 25 16.32 3.25 15.53
CA LYS A 25 16.51 4.66 15.93
C LYS A 25 16.09 5.63 14.83
N TRP A 26 16.30 5.27 13.57
CA TRP A 26 15.84 6.09 12.46
C TRP A 26 14.31 6.28 12.50
N LEU A 27 13.53 5.20 12.72
CA LEU A 27 12.08 5.31 12.85
C LEU A 27 11.66 6.16 14.04
N THR A 28 12.22 5.90 15.23
CA THR A 28 11.83 6.60 16.46
C THR A 28 12.30 8.06 16.50
N ASP A 29 13.37 8.41 15.79
CA ASP A 29 13.82 9.80 15.65
C ASP A 29 12.99 10.59 14.61
N HIS A 30 12.28 9.91 13.70
CA HIS A 30 11.47 10.58 12.66
C HIS A 30 9.97 10.56 12.96
N PHE A 31 9.46 9.53 13.65
CA PHE A 31 8.04 9.28 13.77
C PHE A 31 7.59 8.96 15.19
N THR A 32 6.46 9.55 15.57
CA THR A 32 5.58 8.99 16.60
C THR A 32 5.00 7.65 16.12
N ILE A 33 5.25 6.59 16.88
CA ILE A 33 4.79 5.21 16.61
C ILE A 33 3.83 4.82 17.73
N ILE A 34 2.63 4.35 17.40
CA ILE A 34 1.63 3.91 18.38
C ILE A 34 1.35 2.41 18.26
N GLU A 35 0.88 1.81 19.36
CA GLU A 35 0.31 0.46 19.30
C GLU A 35 -1.02 0.49 18.54
N GLY A 36 -1.14 -0.32 17.50
CA GLY A 36 -2.38 -0.48 16.76
C GLY A 36 -3.28 -1.48 17.47
N GLY A 37 -2.88 -2.75 17.49
CA GLY A 37 -3.59 -3.82 18.20
C GLY A 37 -3.37 -5.19 17.58
N THR A 38 -4.19 -6.16 17.97
CA THR A 38 -4.17 -7.53 17.43
C THR A 38 -5.27 -7.71 16.39
N HIS A 39 -4.91 -8.22 15.22
CA HIS A 39 -5.86 -8.51 14.14
C HIS A 39 -6.83 -9.62 14.53
N ALA A 40 -8.04 -9.57 13.95
CA ALA A 40 -9.05 -10.60 14.09
C ALA A 40 -8.45 -12.00 13.77
N GLY A 41 -8.69 -12.97 14.65
CA GLY A 41 -8.08 -14.30 14.59
C GLY A 41 -6.75 -14.42 15.33
N GLY A 42 -6.19 -13.33 15.88
CA GLY A 42 -5.07 -13.39 16.84
C GLY A 42 -3.69 -13.71 16.24
N LEU A 43 -3.59 -13.82 14.91
CA LEU A 43 -2.36 -14.31 14.25
C LEU A 43 -1.28 -13.23 14.10
N SER A 44 -1.69 -11.96 14.00
CA SER A 44 -0.77 -10.83 13.83
C SER A 44 -1.21 -9.63 14.64
N ARG A 45 -0.27 -8.71 14.83
CA ARG A 45 -0.45 -7.42 15.50
C ARG A 45 0.24 -6.33 14.71
N ASN A 46 -0.11 -5.08 14.96
CA ASN A 46 0.51 -3.94 14.30
C ASN A 46 0.88 -2.79 15.25
N LYS A 47 1.90 -2.04 14.84
CA LYS A 47 2.16 -0.66 15.25
C LYS A 47 1.84 0.24 14.08
N LEU A 48 1.47 1.49 14.36
CA LEU A 48 1.03 2.44 13.35
C LEU A 48 1.86 3.72 13.42
N ILE A 49 2.21 4.26 12.25
CA ILE A 49 2.67 5.64 12.07
C ILE A 49 1.58 6.34 11.29
N ILE A 50 0.78 7.17 11.97
CA ILE A 50 -0.44 7.79 11.40
C ILE A 50 -0.15 9.22 11.02
N PHE A 51 -0.49 9.59 9.78
CA PHE A 51 -0.29 10.95 9.31
C PHE A 51 -1.58 11.79 9.39
N PRO A 52 -1.46 13.13 9.53
CA PRO A 52 -2.58 14.07 9.53
C PRO A 52 -3.49 14.00 8.29
N ASP A 53 -2.99 13.58 7.13
CA ASP A 53 -3.81 13.42 5.92
C ASP A 53 -4.65 12.13 5.90
N GLY A 54 -4.59 11.33 6.97
CA GLY A 54 -5.33 10.08 7.11
C GLY A 54 -4.67 8.88 6.45
N THR A 55 -3.52 9.04 5.77
CA THR A 55 -2.66 7.92 5.39
C THR A 55 -1.84 7.43 6.58
N TYR A 56 -1.31 6.20 6.51
CA TYR A 56 -0.44 5.68 7.58
C TYR A 56 0.56 4.65 7.06
N LEU A 57 1.53 4.28 7.90
CA LEU A 57 2.37 3.10 7.72
C LEU A 57 1.94 2.05 8.74
N GLU A 58 1.64 0.85 8.27
CA GLU A 58 1.38 -0.32 9.11
C GLU A 58 2.66 -1.12 9.30
N LEU A 59 3.13 -1.20 10.54
CA LEU A 59 4.26 -2.06 10.90
C LEU A 59 3.67 -3.35 11.47
N LEU A 60 3.53 -4.37 10.61
CA LEU A 60 2.86 -5.63 10.95
C LEU A 60 3.86 -6.65 11.47
N ASN A 61 3.50 -7.40 12.52
CA ASN A 61 4.29 -8.53 13.01
C ASN A 61 3.40 -9.75 13.26
N TRP A 62 3.89 -10.92 12.87
CA TRP A 62 3.23 -12.20 13.14
C TRP A 62 3.43 -12.60 14.61
N ILE A 63 2.33 -12.81 15.32
CA ILE A 63 2.31 -13.49 16.64
C ILE A 63 2.43 -15.00 16.40
N THR A 64 1.64 -15.52 15.47
CA THR A 64 1.68 -16.91 15.02
C THR A 64 1.60 -16.90 13.50
N LYS A 65 2.74 -17.14 12.84
CA LYS A 65 2.85 -17.14 11.38
C LYS A 65 2.15 -18.40 10.82
N PRO A 66 1.19 -18.25 9.88
CA PRO A 66 0.58 -19.40 9.21
C PRO A 66 1.63 -20.20 8.41
N GLU A 67 1.56 -21.53 8.45
CA GLU A 67 2.49 -22.40 7.71
C GLU A 67 2.47 -22.15 6.19
N ASN A 68 1.32 -21.77 5.64
CA ASN A 68 1.12 -21.49 4.23
C ASN A 68 1.32 -20.01 3.86
N TRP A 69 1.79 -19.16 4.78
CA TRP A 69 2.05 -17.76 4.50
C TRP A 69 3.27 -17.61 3.57
N ARG A 70 3.06 -16.94 2.44
CA ARG A 70 4.17 -16.46 1.61
C ARG A 70 4.58 -15.10 2.13
N ASP A 71 5.86 -14.94 2.46
CA ASP A 71 6.37 -13.66 2.96
C ASP A 71 6.12 -12.56 1.92
N ARG A 72 5.43 -11.51 2.36
CA ARG A 72 5.15 -10.29 1.61
C ARG A 72 5.64 -9.13 2.48
N PRO A 73 6.95 -8.85 2.45
CA PRO A 73 7.55 -8.00 3.47
C PRO A 73 7.18 -6.52 3.29
N GLY A 74 6.62 -6.15 2.14
CA GLY A 74 5.90 -4.90 1.98
C GLY A 74 4.92 -4.91 0.81
N ASP A 75 3.78 -4.26 1.03
CA ASP A 75 2.66 -4.09 0.09
C ASP A 75 1.98 -2.73 0.40
N PHE A 76 1.08 -2.26 -0.45
CA PHE A 76 0.33 -1.04 -0.18
C PHE A 76 -1.16 -1.21 -0.47
N ALA A 77 -1.94 -0.44 0.25
CA ALA A 77 -3.38 -0.44 0.16
C ALA A 77 -3.89 0.84 -0.50
N LEU A 78 -4.91 0.64 -1.34
CA LEU A 78 -5.82 1.70 -1.73
C LEU A 78 -7.15 1.54 -0.99
N THR A 79 -7.99 2.56 -1.03
CA THR A 79 -9.34 2.50 -0.46
C THR A 79 -10.33 3.29 -1.30
N SER A 80 -11.62 3.08 -1.05
CA SER A 80 -12.69 3.99 -1.49
C SER A 80 -13.32 4.64 -0.27
N LEU A 81 -13.81 5.87 -0.44
CA LEU A 81 -14.53 6.57 0.61
C LEU A 81 -16.03 6.40 0.42
N ALA A 82 -16.77 6.51 1.53
CA ALA A 82 -18.23 6.55 1.50
C ALA A 82 -18.71 7.62 0.49
N PRO A 83 -19.76 7.33 -0.31
CA PRO A 83 -20.65 6.16 -0.19
C PRO A 83 -20.20 4.91 -0.96
N VAL A 84 -19.02 4.88 -1.59
CA VAL A 84 -18.57 3.73 -2.40
C VAL A 84 -18.14 2.58 -1.48
N SER A 85 -18.89 1.48 -1.52
CA SER A 85 -18.60 0.27 -0.75
C SER A 85 -17.47 -0.57 -1.35
N ALA A 86 -17.00 -1.57 -0.59
CA ALA A 86 -16.01 -2.54 -1.08
C ALA A 86 -16.53 -3.33 -2.28
N GLU A 87 -17.82 -3.70 -2.25
CA GLU A 87 -18.54 -4.36 -3.34
C GLU A 87 -18.59 -3.47 -4.60
N ASP A 88 -18.98 -2.20 -4.45
CA ASP A 88 -19.02 -1.26 -5.59
C ASP A 88 -17.65 -1.10 -6.24
N ASN A 89 -16.60 -0.96 -5.41
CA ASN A 89 -15.24 -0.82 -5.91
C ASN A 89 -14.74 -2.12 -6.57
N HIS A 90 -15.05 -3.28 -5.99
CA HIS A 90 -14.75 -4.59 -6.57
C HIS A 90 -15.36 -4.71 -7.97
N ASP A 91 -16.67 -4.50 -8.10
CA ASP A 91 -17.39 -4.68 -9.36
C ASP A 91 -16.89 -3.72 -10.44
N ARG A 92 -16.57 -2.48 -10.04
CA ARG A 92 -15.93 -1.50 -10.93
C ARG A 92 -14.58 -1.99 -11.45
N ILE A 93 -13.71 -2.47 -10.57
CA ILE A 93 -12.35 -2.88 -10.94
C ILE A 93 -12.40 -4.13 -11.83
N VAL A 94 -13.14 -5.16 -11.42
CA VAL A 94 -13.27 -6.41 -12.20
C VAL A 94 -13.83 -6.11 -13.58
N LYS A 95 -14.91 -5.32 -13.68
CA LYS A 95 -15.47 -4.90 -14.97
C LYS A 95 -14.46 -4.14 -15.84
N ALA A 96 -13.60 -3.31 -15.26
CA ALA A 96 -12.57 -2.60 -16.02
C ALA A 96 -11.45 -3.55 -16.49
N LEU A 97 -11.05 -4.50 -15.64
CA LEU A 97 -10.05 -5.52 -15.97
C LEU A 97 -10.54 -6.46 -17.08
N ASP A 98 -11.84 -6.73 -17.17
CA ASP A 98 -12.43 -7.51 -18.28
C ASP A 98 -12.30 -6.82 -19.64
N THR A 99 -11.94 -5.52 -19.69
CA THR A 99 -11.79 -4.76 -20.94
C THR A 99 -10.37 -4.71 -21.50
N ILE A 100 -9.37 -5.12 -20.72
CA ILE A 100 -7.97 -5.15 -21.17
C ILE A 100 -7.64 -6.50 -21.80
N SER A 101 -6.72 -6.52 -22.76
CA SER A 101 -6.40 -7.70 -23.60
C SER A 101 -5.95 -8.93 -22.81
N ASP A 102 -6.02 -10.11 -23.43
CA ASP A 102 -5.52 -11.38 -22.87
C ASP A 102 -4.02 -11.39 -22.51
N ASP A 103 -3.20 -10.51 -23.11
CA ASP A 103 -1.81 -10.22 -22.68
C ASP A 103 -1.74 -9.43 -21.34
N SER A 104 -2.84 -9.37 -20.60
CA SER A 104 -2.92 -8.75 -19.28
C SER A 104 -1.99 -9.43 -18.29
N LEU A 105 -1.64 -8.71 -17.22
CA LEU A 105 -0.83 -9.23 -16.12
C LEU A 105 -1.57 -10.29 -15.27
N GLY A 106 -2.70 -10.81 -15.76
CA GLY A 106 -3.50 -11.85 -15.10
C GLY A 106 -4.07 -11.44 -13.75
N VAL A 107 -4.24 -10.14 -13.49
CA VAL A 107 -4.72 -9.63 -12.20
C VAL A 107 -6.25 -9.56 -12.20
N THR A 108 -6.85 -10.05 -11.12
CA THR A 108 -8.23 -9.77 -10.72
C THR A 108 -8.30 -9.56 -9.21
N TYR A 109 -9.47 -9.39 -8.63
CA TYR A 109 -9.64 -9.17 -7.19
C TYR A 109 -10.55 -10.21 -6.56
N SER A 110 -10.29 -10.52 -5.28
CA SER A 110 -11.20 -11.34 -4.49
C SER A 110 -12.49 -10.60 -4.21
N GLN A 111 -13.57 -11.36 -3.97
CA GLN A 111 -14.74 -10.83 -3.26
C GLN A 111 -14.31 -10.17 -1.93
N PRO A 112 -15.08 -9.19 -1.41
CA PRO A 112 -14.79 -8.55 -0.14
C PRO A 112 -14.66 -9.55 1.02
N ILE A 113 -13.57 -9.45 1.77
CA ILE A 113 -13.28 -10.30 2.93
C ILE A 113 -13.36 -9.44 4.18
N ASP A 114 -14.21 -9.82 5.13
CA ASP A 114 -14.29 -9.13 6.42
C ASP A 114 -12.96 -9.23 7.17
N GLY A 115 -12.52 -8.07 7.66
CA GLY A 115 -11.35 -7.93 8.51
C GLY A 115 -11.66 -7.01 9.69
N GLY A 116 -10.78 -7.00 10.67
CA GLY A 116 -10.96 -6.21 11.87
C GLY A 116 -9.79 -6.33 12.83
N ARG A 117 -9.76 -5.45 13.82
CA ARG A 117 -8.91 -5.54 15.01
C ARG A 117 -9.63 -4.92 16.19
N GLN A 118 -9.22 -5.32 17.38
CA GLN A 118 -9.61 -4.63 18.61
C GLN A 118 -8.50 -3.64 19.00
N THR A 119 -8.86 -2.41 19.36
CA THR A 119 -7.90 -1.47 19.96
C THR A 119 -7.48 -1.93 21.36
N PRO A 120 -6.38 -1.39 21.94
CA PRO A 120 -6.05 -1.62 23.34
C PRO A 120 -7.17 -1.22 24.33
N SER A 121 -8.04 -0.29 23.93
CA SER A 121 -9.21 0.16 24.69
C SER A 121 -10.46 -0.71 24.49
N GLY A 122 -10.38 -1.80 23.71
CA GLY A 122 -11.48 -2.74 23.51
C GLY A 122 -12.46 -2.36 22.39
N VAL A 123 -12.18 -1.32 21.59
CA VAL A 123 -13.05 -0.87 20.49
C VAL A 123 -12.87 -1.79 19.28
N ASP A 124 -13.97 -2.31 18.76
CA ASP A 124 -14.00 -3.15 17.56
C ASP A 124 -13.96 -2.29 16.29
N ILE A 125 -12.89 -2.45 15.53
CA ILE A 125 -12.70 -1.81 14.22
C ILE A 125 -12.95 -2.86 13.15
N ARG A 126 -13.72 -2.50 12.11
CA ARG A 126 -14.05 -3.41 11.00
C ARG A 126 -13.74 -2.78 9.65
N TRP A 127 -13.27 -3.60 8.73
CA TRP A 127 -13.02 -3.24 7.34
C TRP A 127 -13.31 -4.41 6.40
N LYS A 128 -13.31 -4.15 5.10
CA LYS A 128 -13.37 -5.17 4.05
C LYS A 128 -12.14 -5.09 3.16
N LEU A 129 -11.47 -6.23 3.00
CA LEU A 129 -10.29 -6.38 2.14
C LEU A 129 -10.68 -6.86 0.74
N LEU A 130 -10.12 -6.24 -0.29
CA LEU A 130 -10.01 -6.86 -1.63
C LEU A 130 -8.56 -7.27 -1.84
N LYS A 131 -8.29 -8.54 -2.08
CA LYS A 131 -6.94 -9.04 -2.34
C LYS A 131 -6.74 -9.25 -3.83
N ALA A 132 -5.62 -8.79 -4.37
CA ALA A 132 -5.22 -9.13 -5.73
C ALA A 132 -5.12 -10.66 -5.88
N ARG A 133 -5.68 -11.17 -6.97
CA ARG A 133 -5.69 -12.56 -7.40
C ARG A 133 -5.01 -12.63 -8.76
N TYR A 134 -4.30 -13.73 -9.00
CA TYR A 134 -3.49 -13.89 -10.20
C TYR A 134 -3.93 -15.16 -10.94
N SER A 135 -4.25 -15.04 -12.24
CA SER A 135 -4.73 -16.14 -13.09
C SER A 135 -3.64 -17.17 -13.39
N ASP A 136 -2.40 -16.71 -13.55
CA ASP A 136 -1.23 -17.58 -13.68
C ASP A 136 -0.65 -17.91 -12.31
N THR A 137 -0.88 -19.14 -11.87
CA THR A 137 0.02 -19.83 -10.93
C THR A 137 1.14 -20.57 -11.65
N GLN A 138 1.19 -20.51 -12.99
CA GLN A 138 2.41 -20.88 -13.72
C GLN A 138 3.50 -19.87 -13.34
N PRO A 139 4.76 -20.29 -13.18
CA PRO A 139 5.83 -19.37 -12.88
C PRO A 139 6.04 -18.51 -14.12
N THR A 140 5.34 -17.37 -14.21
CA THR A 140 5.84 -16.19 -14.91
C THR A 140 7.24 -16.00 -14.37
N THR A 141 8.25 -16.45 -15.14
CA THR A 141 9.69 -16.49 -14.81
C THR A 141 9.99 -16.28 -13.32
N PRO A 142 10.38 -17.32 -12.55
CA PRO A 142 10.65 -17.24 -11.10
C PRO A 142 11.48 -16.03 -10.64
N ASP A 143 12.22 -15.38 -11.53
CA ASP A 143 13.22 -14.35 -11.25
C ASP A 143 12.66 -12.95 -10.90
N LEU A 144 11.43 -12.59 -11.28
CA LEU A 144 10.90 -11.22 -11.05
C LEU A 144 9.90 -11.08 -9.90
N HIS A 145 9.57 -12.17 -9.21
CA HIS A 145 8.68 -12.16 -8.05
C HIS A 145 9.22 -13.02 -6.89
N PRO A 146 10.48 -12.84 -6.45
CA PRO A 146 11.09 -13.61 -5.35
C PRO A 146 10.28 -13.53 -4.04
N ARG A 147 9.51 -12.46 -3.85
CA ARG A 147 8.65 -12.21 -2.67
C ARG A 147 7.15 -12.45 -2.95
N GLY A 148 6.86 -13.24 -3.99
CA GLY A 148 5.52 -13.34 -4.56
C GLY A 148 5.08 -12.06 -5.28
N ARG A 149 3.85 -12.09 -5.79
CA ARG A 149 3.28 -10.96 -6.54
C ARG A 149 2.66 -9.92 -5.60
N THR A 150 3.34 -8.77 -5.51
CA THR A 150 2.90 -7.53 -4.85
C THR A 150 2.84 -6.36 -5.83
N ASP A 151 2.65 -6.68 -7.11
CA ASP A 151 2.68 -5.73 -8.21
C ASP A 151 1.32 -5.04 -8.46
N ALA A 152 0.26 -5.50 -7.79
CA ALA A 152 -1.02 -4.82 -7.67
C ALA A 152 -1.37 -4.60 -6.18
N PRO A 153 -1.90 -3.41 -5.79
CA PRO A 153 -2.28 -3.14 -4.42
C PRO A 153 -3.45 -4.00 -3.98
N PHE A 154 -3.55 -4.22 -2.68
CA PHE A 154 -4.81 -4.64 -2.06
C PHE A 154 -5.67 -3.42 -1.73
N PHE A 155 -6.91 -3.67 -1.31
CA PHE A 155 -7.78 -2.61 -0.83
C PHE A 155 -8.19 -2.85 0.61
N CYS A 156 -8.31 -1.77 1.39
CA CYS A 156 -8.81 -1.78 2.76
C CYS A 156 -9.93 -0.75 2.91
N HIS A 157 -11.18 -1.22 2.88
CA HIS A 157 -12.36 -0.37 2.94
C HIS A 157 -12.89 -0.29 4.36
N ASP A 158 -12.98 0.93 4.90
CA ASP A 158 -13.56 1.19 6.21
C ASP A 158 -15.04 0.75 6.27
N VAL A 159 -15.39 -0.10 7.25
CA VAL A 159 -16.78 -0.43 7.58
C VAL A 159 -17.22 0.34 8.83
N THR A 160 -16.32 0.44 9.82
CA THR A 160 -16.43 1.41 10.92
C THR A 160 -15.83 2.75 10.49
N ASP A 161 -16.18 3.84 11.17
CA ASP A 161 -15.60 5.16 10.89
C ASP A 161 -14.06 5.08 10.88
N ARG A 162 -13.45 5.65 9.83
CA ARG A 162 -12.00 5.66 9.64
C ARG A 162 -11.28 6.21 10.85
N VAL A 163 -11.81 7.24 11.50
CA VAL A 163 -11.13 7.87 12.66
C VAL A 163 -10.90 6.88 13.81
N LEU A 164 -11.70 5.81 13.88
CA LEU A 164 -11.48 4.72 14.84
C LEU A 164 -10.32 3.83 14.44
N ARG A 165 -10.18 3.52 13.15
CA ARG A 165 -9.06 2.72 12.61
C ARG A 165 -7.75 3.52 12.58
N VAL A 166 -7.84 4.78 12.22
CA VAL A 166 -6.77 5.73 11.94
C VAL A 166 -7.15 7.06 12.62
N PRO A 167 -6.81 7.28 13.90
CA PRO A 167 -7.12 8.52 14.64
C PRO A 167 -6.32 9.74 14.17
N TYR A 168 -6.45 10.11 12.90
CA TYR A 168 -5.67 11.19 12.26
C TYR A 168 -6.05 12.61 12.74
N ASP A 169 -7.07 12.73 13.57
CA ASP A 169 -7.55 13.96 14.20
C ASP A 169 -6.90 14.24 15.57
N GLN A 170 -6.10 13.30 16.10
CA GLN A 170 -5.44 13.43 17.41
C GLN A 170 -3.99 13.86 17.24
N SER A 171 -3.64 15.08 17.68
CA SER A 171 -2.27 15.60 17.59
C SER A 171 -1.24 14.68 18.26
N SER A 172 -1.60 14.03 19.38
CA SER A 172 -0.73 13.10 20.11
C SER A 172 -0.29 11.87 19.30
N VAL A 173 -0.96 11.53 18.20
CA VAL A 173 -0.60 10.39 17.34
C VAL A 173 -0.04 10.81 15.99
N VAL A 174 -0.38 12.01 15.50
CA VAL A 174 0.02 12.51 14.18
C VAL A 174 1.15 13.54 14.20
N ASP A 175 1.51 14.05 15.38
CA ASP A 175 2.67 14.93 15.53
C ASP A 175 3.95 14.09 15.51
N HIS A 176 4.71 14.16 14.43
CA HIS A 176 5.96 13.43 14.27
C HIS A 176 7.18 14.34 14.47
N PRO A 177 8.28 13.86 15.06
CA PRO A 177 9.54 14.61 15.18
C PRO A 177 10.07 15.15 13.84
N SER A 178 9.88 14.40 12.75
CA SER A 178 10.26 14.81 11.39
C SER A 178 9.33 15.87 10.77
N GLY A 179 8.22 16.22 11.43
CA GLY A 179 7.15 17.04 10.84
C GLY A 179 6.43 16.37 9.68
N ALA A 180 6.46 15.03 9.60
CA ALA A 180 5.76 14.26 8.58
C ALA A 180 4.25 14.55 8.61
N THR A 181 3.63 14.61 7.43
CA THR A 181 2.22 14.99 7.27
C THR A 181 1.41 14.04 6.39
N GLY A 182 2.06 13.06 5.76
CA GLY A 182 1.39 12.14 4.84
C GLY A 182 2.34 11.42 3.91
N ILE A 183 1.80 10.53 3.09
CA ILE A 183 2.53 9.93 1.97
C ILE A 183 2.47 10.89 0.77
N ALA A 184 3.64 11.36 0.31
CA ALA A 184 3.77 12.18 -0.89
C ALA A 184 3.82 11.32 -2.16
N GLY A 185 4.39 10.12 -2.09
CA GLY A 185 4.37 9.22 -3.23
C GLY A 185 4.82 7.80 -2.95
N ILE A 186 4.31 6.88 -3.77
CA ILE A 186 4.72 5.48 -3.85
C ILE A 186 5.17 5.22 -5.28
N GLU A 187 6.34 4.63 -5.45
CA GLU A 187 6.83 4.20 -6.76
C GLU A 187 6.83 2.68 -6.84
N LEU A 188 6.30 2.15 -7.94
CA LEU A 188 6.47 0.77 -8.37
C LEU A 188 7.49 0.69 -9.50
N LEU A 189 8.50 -0.15 -9.32
CA LEU A 189 9.47 -0.46 -10.36
C LEU A 189 9.02 -1.70 -11.13
N VAL A 190 8.98 -1.58 -12.46
CA VAL A 190 8.53 -2.65 -13.36
C VAL A 190 9.54 -2.86 -14.50
N PRO A 191 9.58 -4.06 -15.12
CA PRO A 191 10.39 -4.29 -16.32
C PRO A 191 10.02 -3.32 -17.44
N LYS A 192 11.03 -2.84 -18.17
CA LYS A 192 10.84 -1.83 -19.22
C LYS A 192 9.84 -2.25 -20.29
N ASP A 193 9.89 -3.52 -20.70
CA ASP A 193 9.01 -4.14 -21.70
C ASP A 193 7.57 -4.37 -21.18
N ARG A 194 7.35 -4.25 -19.87
CA ARG A 194 6.03 -4.44 -19.21
C ARG A 194 5.37 -3.13 -18.77
N LEU A 195 6.02 -1.97 -18.97
CA LEU A 195 5.49 -0.67 -18.53
C LEU A 195 4.04 -0.45 -19.00
N GLN A 196 3.74 -0.68 -20.28
CA GLN A 196 2.40 -0.46 -20.83
C GLN A 196 1.34 -1.39 -20.21
N SER A 197 1.70 -2.65 -19.92
CA SER A 197 0.81 -3.59 -19.24
C SER A 197 0.47 -3.11 -17.82
N TYR A 198 1.47 -2.59 -17.09
CA TYR A 198 1.25 -2.01 -15.75
C TYR A 198 0.45 -0.70 -15.81
N VAL A 199 0.70 0.16 -16.80
CA VAL A 199 -0.10 1.37 -17.03
C VAL A 199 -1.57 1.03 -17.26
N ALA A 200 -1.87 0.03 -18.10
CA ALA A 200 -3.23 -0.43 -18.35
C ALA A 200 -3.89 -1.00 -17.09
N LEU A 201 -3.17 -1.86 -16.35
CA LEU A 201 -3.63 -2.43 -15.07
C LEU A 201 -4.00 -1.33 -14.07
N TYR A 202 -3.08 -0.39 -13.82
CA TYR A 202 -3.31 0.66 -12.84
C TYR A 202 -4.34 1.70 -13.30
N THR A 203 -4.52 1.91 -14.60
CA THR A 203 -5.64 2.70 -15.12
C THR A 203 -6.98 2.09 -14.73
N CYS A 204 -7.10 0.76 -14.78
CA CYS A 204 -8.29 0.04 -14.31
C CYS A 204 -8.47 0.16 -12.78
N ILE A 205 -7.39 -0.08 -12.02
CA ILE A 205 -7.38 -0.04 -10.56
C ILE A 205 -7.75 1.37 -10.06
N VAL A 206 -7.10 2.41 -10.57
CA VAL A 206 -7.30 3.80 -10.14
C VAL A 206 -8.59 4.40 -10.70
N GLY A 207 -9.02 3.96 -11.89
CA GLY A 207 -10.18 4.50 -12.59
C GLY A 207 -9.94 5.91 -13.16
N ALA A 208 -8.68 6.27 -13.41
CA ALA A 208 -8.28 7.54 -14.01
C ALA A 208 -7.07 7.32 -14.93
N SER A 209 -6.90 8.20 -15.92
CA SER A 209 -5.71 8.18 -16.78
C SER A 209 -4.51 8.78 -16.05
N PRO A 210 -3.30 8.19 -16.19
CA PRO A 210 -2.10 8.76 -15.62
C PRO A 210 -1.56 9.93 -16.46
N ARG A 211 -0.67 10.73 -15.85
CA ARG A 211 0.27 11.56 -16.61
C ARG A 211 1.41 10.67 -17.09
N LEU A 212 1.64 10.64 -18.40
CA LEU A 212 2.63 9.76 -19.02
C LEU A 212 3.93 10.50 -19.33
N SER A 213 5.05 9.80 -19.16
CA SER A 213 6.35 10.13 -19.73
C SER A 213 6.91 8.93 -20.49
N THR A 214 8.12 9.04 -21.04
CA THR A 214 8.78 7.95 -21.77
C THR A 214 9.02 6.71 -20.90
N THR A 215 9.26 6.91 -19.60
CA THR A 215 9.70 5.85 -18.67
C THR A 215 8.77 5.69 -17.49
N GLU A 216 7.75 6.55 -17.34
CA GLU A 216 6.92 6.63 -16.14
C GLU A 216 5.46 6.93 -16.45
N ALA A 217 4.60 6.51 -15.53
CA ALA A 217 3.21 6.90 -15.47
C ALA A 217 2.86 7.30 -14.03
N GLU A 218 2.24 8.47 -13.87
CA GLU A 218 1.86 9.00 -12.56
C GLU A 218 0.36 9.13 -12.41
N PHE A 219 -0.18 8.51 -11.36
CA PHE A 219 -1.55 8.70 -10.92
C PHE A 219 -1.54 9.61 -9.69
N GLU A 220 -2.24 10.73 -9.78
CA GLU A 220 -2.49 11.58 -8.62
C GLU A 220 -3.58 10.95 -7.75
N LEU A 221 -3.27 10.74 -6.48
CA LEU A 221 -4.18 10.13 -5.50
C LEU A 221 -4.32 11.01 -4.28
N LYS A 222 -5.54 11.43 -3.98
CA LYS A 222 -5.88 12.07 -2.69
C LYS A 222 -5.76 11.10 -1.50
N ALA A 223 -5.60 11.69 -0.32
CA ALA A 223 -5.62 10.98 0.94
C ALA A 223 -7.05 10.94 1.57
N PRO A 224 -7.37 9.95 2.40
CA PRO A 224 -8.69 9.80 3.03
C PRO A 224 -9.08 10.91 4.01
N GLY A 225 -8.12 11.45 4.77
CA GLY A 225 -8.35 12.47 5.79
C GLY A 225 -8.24 13.91 5.28
N SER A 226 -7.75 14.11 4.05
CA SER A 226 -7.73 15.42 3.41
C SER A 226 -7.82 15.33 1.89
N LEU A 227 -8.88 15.92 1.35
CA LEU A 227 -9.12 15.98 -0.10
C LEU A 227 -8.31 17.08 -0.81
N ASP A 228 -7.67 17.95 -0.03
CA ASP A 228 -6.85 19.06 -0.54
C ASP A 228 -5.39 18.63 -0.74
N PHE A 229 -4.98 17.52 -0.14
CA PHE A 229 -3.64 16.95 -0.30
C PHE A 229 -3.66 15.71 -1.19
N SER A 230 -2.76 15.68 -2.16
CA SER A 230 -2.54 14.56 -3.06
C SER A 230 -1.13 13.99 -2.89
N GLY A 231 -1.04 12.66 -2.93
CA GLY A 231 0.19 11.93 -3.23
C GLY A 231 0.20 11.45 -4.68
N VAL A 232 1.31 10.83 -5.09
CA VAL A 232 1.46 10.23 -6.42
C VAL A 232 1.74 8.74 -6.31
N LEU A 233 1.00 7.95 -7.07
CA LEU A 233 1.37 6.57 -7.37
C LEU A 233 2.08 6.56 -8.72
N ARG A 234 3.38 6.26 -8.72
CA ARG A 234 4.22 6.23 -9.91
C ARG A 234 4.51 4.79 -10.31
N ILE A 235 4.35 4.50 -11.59
CA ILE A 235 4.87 3.28 -12.22
C ILE A 235 6.07 3.70 -13.03
N ARG A 236 7.24 3.14 -12.75
CA ARG A 236 8.49 3.48 -13.43
C ARG A 236 9.09 2.23 -14.06
N ALA A 237 9.47 2.35 -15.33
CA ALA A 237 10.26 1.33 -16.01
C ALA A 237 11.69 1.27 -15.46
N ALA A 238 12.26 0.07 -15.37
CA ALA A 238 13.68 -0.13 -15.19
C ALA A 238 14.47 0.52 -16.34
N THR A 239 15.47 1.32 -16.00
CA THR A 239 16.28 2.10 -16.96
C THR A 239 17.77 2.01 -16.70
N SER A 240 18.18 1.30 -15.66
CA SER A 240 19.57 1.20 -15.21
C SER A 240 19.89 -0.20 -14.69
N GLU A 241 21.18 -0.55 -14.62
CA GLU A 241 21.63 -1.82 -14.05
C GLU A 241 21.22 -1.98 -12.57
N ASN A 242 21.14 -0.87 -11.82
CA ASN A 242 20.64 -0.86 -10.45
C ASN A 242 19.15 -1.21 -10.37
N ASP A 243 18.35 -0.75 -11.34
CA ASP A 243 16.93 -1.14 -11.43
C ASP A 243 16.80 -2.63 -11.74
N ASP A 244 17.62 -3.13 -12.66
CA ASP A 244 17.59 -4.55 -13.02
C ASP A 244 18.06 -5.42 -11.85
N GLN A 245 19.04 -4.97 -11.07
CA GLN A 245 19.47 -5.62 -9.84
C GLN A 245 18.34 -5.62 -8.80
N TYR A 246 17.69 -4.47 -8.60
CA TYR A 246 16.54 -4.35 -7.70
C TYR A 246 15.44 -5.34 -8.10
N LEU A 247 15.09 -5.41 -9.38
CA LEU A 247 14.06 -6.33 -9.87
C LEU A 247 14.44 -7.81 -9.65
N ARG A 248 15.71 -8.18 -9.78
CA ARG A 248 16.16 -9.56 -9.48
C ARG A 248 16.11 -9.89 -7.99
N GLU A 249 16.52 -8.96 -7.14
CA GLU A 249 16.64 -9.21 -5.70
C GLU A 249 15.33 -9.02 -4.95
N LYS A 250 14.58 -7.97 -5.30
CA LYS A 250 13.36 -7.54 -4.61
C LYS A 250 12.11 -7.84 -5.42
N GLY A 251 12.21 -8.11 -6.72
CA GLY A 251 11.04 -8.32 -7.56
C GLY A 251 10.30 -7.04 -7.91
N ILE A 252 9.27 -7.22 -8.75
CA ILE A 252 8.32 -6.17 -9.10
C ILE A 252 7.52 -5.78 -7.87
N GLY A 253 7.45 -4.48 -7.59
CA GLY A 253 6.72 -3.93 -6.45
C GLY A 253 7.23 -2.54 -6.06
N ILE A 254 6.93 -2.14 -4.83
CA ILE A 254 7.30 -0.83 -4.28
C ILE A 254 8.82 -0.65 -4.22
N SER A 255 9.37 0.31 -4.98
CA SER A 255 10.79 0.68 -5.00
C SER A 255 11.11 1.98 -4.26
N SER A 256 10.09 2.80 -4.00
CA SER A 256 10.24 4.07 -3.28
C SER A 256 8.99 4.42 -2.50
N LEU A 257 9.20 5.03 -1.34
CA LEU A 257 8.19 5.70 -0.55
C LEU A 257 8.71 7.10 -0.20
N ILE A 258 7.94 8.12 -0.54
CA ILE A 258 8.23 9.52 -0.21
C ILE A 258 7.23 9.98 0.84
N ILE A 259 7.75 10.48 1.96
CA ILE A 259 6.97 11.03 3.06
C ILE A 259 6.97 12.56 2.93
N ARG A 260 5.78 13.14 2.99
CA ARG A 260 5.58 14.59 2.99
C ARG A 260 5.96 15.16 4.35
N SER A 261 6.76 16.21 4.42
CA SER A 261 7.04 16.91 5.69
C SER A 261 7.01 18.42 5.56
N LYS A 262 6.43 19.08 6.56
CA LYS A 262 6.42 20.54 6.69
C LYS A 262 7.66 21.10 7.40
N ALA A 263 8.42 20.26 8.11
CA ALA A 263 9.57 20.70 8.89
C ALA A 263 10.89 20.56 8.14
N ILE A 264 11.08 19.44 7.44
CA ILE A 264 12.37 19.09 6.80
C ILE A 264 12.27 18.92 5.27
N GLY A 265 11.10 19.19 4.70
CA GLY A 265 10.79 18.90 3.29
C GLY A 265 10.53 17.41 3.05
N ASP A 266 9.99 17.10 1.87
CA ASP A 266 9.69 15.71 1.50
C ASP A 266 10.96 14.85 1.51
N PHE A 267 10.87 13.66 2.11
CA PHE A 267 12.03 12.78 2.31
C PHE A 267 11.70 11.33 1.96
N ARG A 268 12.74 10.56 1.61
CA ARG A 268 12.61 9.15 1.24
C ARG A 268 12.59 8.28 2.49
N PHE A 269 11.57 7.44 2.62
CA PHE A 269 11.56 6.35 3.59
C PHE A 269 12.38 5.17 3.03
N PRO A 270 13.23 4.51 3.84
CA PRO A 270 14.10 3.43 3.40
C PRO A 270 13.33 2.11 3.22
N VAL A 271 12.33 2.10 2.33
CA VAL A 271 11.41 0.97 2.16
C VAL A 271 12.13 -0.31 1.77
N SER A 272 13.20 -0.22 0.97
CA SER A 272 14.02 -1.35 0.52
C SER A 272 14.57 -2.21 1.66
N ASP A 273 14.87 -1.59 2.80
CA ASP A 273 15.49 -2.22 3.96
C ASP A 273 14.51 -3.18 4.64
N TYR A 274 13.21 -2.97 4.41
CA TYR A 274 12.12 -3.79 4.93
C TYR A 274 11.57 -4.79 3.93
N LEU A 275 12.15 -4.91 2.72
CA LEU A 275 11.72 -5.85 1.68
C LEU A 275 12.64 -7.07 1.61
N HIS A 276 12.77 -7.82 2.71
CA HIS A 276 13.67 -8.97 2.82
C HIS A 276 13.18 -10.24 2.10
#